data_AF-A0A450VT36-F1
#
_entry.id   AF-A0A450VT36-F1
#
_cell.length_a   1.000
_cell.length_b   1.000
_cell.length_c   1.000
_cell.angle_alpha   90.00
_cell.angle_beta   90.00
_cell.angle_gamma   90.00
#
_symmetry.space_group_name_H-M   'P 1'
#
loop_
_entity.id
_entity.type
_entity.pdbx_description
1 polymer ?
#
loop_
_entity_poly.entity_id
_entity_poly.type
_entity_poly.pdbx_seq_one_letter_code
_entity_poly.pdbx_strand_id
1 'polypeptide(L)'
;YIAHTGDYYLCPLSATQIQQSEREQVLEPVWRQEQTLKTVYRPLTPEEIEQGEEPEALAEGFGYVETLEDVIDGERIPCREQRLVVCSFKYAKREQEVLDARIKKVREAIAELNIRGRKRKVSDADELRAAVDKILRKNKVESIVTANYHTETRIIRKRVYKERPARTVEKSQTTVESEAS
;
A
#
# COMPACT_ATOMS: atom_id res chain seq x y z
N TYR A 1 -2.44 -34.81 -8.14
CA TYR A 1 -3.78 -35.45 -8.17
C TYR A 1 -4.81 -34.76 -9.09
N ILE A 2 -4.84 -33.42 -9.23
CA ILE A 2 -5.91 -32.70 -9.99
C ILE A 2 -5.76 -32.79 -11.52
N ALA A 3 -4.55 -32.75 -12.08
CA ALA A 3 -4.35 -32.84 -13.53
C ALA A 3 -4.73 -34.22 -14.12
N HIS A 4 -4.79 -35.26 -13.30
CA HIS A 4 -5.11 -36.63 -13.74
C HIS A 4 -6.62 -36.90 -13.82
N THR A 5 -7.46 -36.11 -13.14
CA THR A 5 -8.93 -36.30 -13.15
C THR A 5 -9.66 -35.49 -14.22
N GLY A 6 -8.96 -34.58 -14.94
CA GLY A 6 -9.57 -33.74 -15.98
C GLY A 6 -10.39 -32.57 -15.43
N ASP A 7 -10.31 -32.30 -14.12
CA ASP A 7 -11.02 -31.22 -13.46
C ASP A 7 -10.17 -29.94 -13.45
N TYR A 8 -10.57 -28.94 -14.23
CA TYR A 8 -9.89 -27.65 -14.32
C TYR A 8 -10.54 -26.63 -13.38
N TYR A 9 -10.16 -26.64 -12.11
CA TYR A 9 -10.62 -25.64 -11.16
C TYR A 9 -9.68 -24.42 -11.13
N LEU A 10 -10.26 -23.23 -11.28
CA LEU A 10 -9.55 -21.99 -10.97
C LEU A 10 -9.46 -21.85 -9.46
N CYS A 11 -8.25 -22.00 -8.93
CA CYS A 11 -7.97 -21.81 -7.51
C CYS A 11 -7.11 -20.54 -7.35
N PRO A 12 -7.50 -19.58 -6.48
CA PRO A 12 -6.65 -18.45 -6.19
C PRO A 12 -5.36 -18.92 -5.50
N LEU A 13 -4.21 -18.59 -6.08
CA LEU A 13 -2.92 -18.89 -5.46
C LEU A 13 -2.67 -17.95 -4.28
N SER A 14 -2.53 -18.53 -3.10
CA SER A 14 -2.22 -17.79 -1.88
C SER A 14 -0.76 -17.33 -1.85
N ALA A 15 -0.44 -16.37 -0.98
CA ALA A 15 0.93 -15.88 -0.80
C ALA A 15 1.92 -16.93 -0.24
N THR A 16 1.42 -18.08 0.26
CA THR A 16 2.27 -19.22 0.64
C THR A 16 2.59 -20.13 -0.55
N GLN A 17 1.80 -20.08 -1.62
CA GLN A 17 2.01 -20.87 -2.84
C GLN A 17 2.85 -20.13 -3.87
N ILE A 18 2.73 -18.80 -3.92
CA ILE A 18 3.56 -17.95 -4.77
C ILE A 18 4.26 -16.91 -3.89
N GLN A 19 5.57 -17.06 -3.75
CA GLN A 19 6.37 -16.18 -2.88
C GLN A 19 6.37 -14.75 -3.44
N GLN A 20 6.58 -13.75 -2.58
CA GLN A 20 6.58 -12.35 -3.01
C GLN A 20 7.59 -12.09 -4.14
N SER A 21 8.81 -12.61 -4.03
CA SER A 21 9.85 -12.45 -5.05
C SER A 21 9.48 -13.08 -6.39
N GLU A 22 8.80 -14.22 -6.37
CA GLU A 22 8.28 -14.88 -7.59
C GLU A 22 7.19 -14.03 -8.24
N ARG A 23 6.28 -13.46 -7.45
CA ARG A 23 5.26 -12.53 -7.95
C ARG A 23 5.88 -11.29 -8.61
N GLU A 24 6.89 -10.71 -7.98
CA GLU A 24 7.62 -9.54 -8.52
C GLU A 24 8.28 -9.89 -9.85
N GLN A 25 8.95 -11.04 -9.95
CA GLN A 25 9.55 -11.51 -11.20
C GLN A 25 8.53 -11.69 -12.33
N VAL A 26 7.36 -12.24 -12.02
CA VAL A 26 6.28 -12.43 -13.00
C VAL A 26 5.68 -11.09 -13.45
N LEU A 27 5.62 -10.09 -12.57
CA LEU A 27 5.05 -8.77 -12.87
C LEU A 27 6.04 -7.79 -13.51
N GLU A 28 7.34 -8.01 -13.34
CA GLU A 28 8.39 -7.14 -13.85
C GLU A 28 8.26 -6.82 -15.36
N PRO A 29 7.97 -7.79 -16.26
CA PRO A 29 7.76 -7.49 -17.68
C PRO A 29 6.48 -6.67 -17.94
N VAL A 30 5.49 -6.73 -17.07
CA VAL A 30 4.28 -5.88 -17.15
C VAL A 30 4.65 -4.43 -16.88
N TRP A 31 5.46 -4.18 -15.85
CA TRP A 31 5.92 -2.82 -15.53
C TRP A 31 6.82 -2.22 -16.62
N ARG A 32 7.61 -3.07 -17.29
CA ARG A 32 8.39 -2.70 -18.47
C ARG A 32 7.58 -2.58 -19.76
N GLN A 33 6.28 -2.89 -19.73
CA GLN A 33 5.41 -2.92 -20.92
C GLN A 33 5.83 -3.95 -21.99
N GLU A 34 6.60 -4.95 -21.58
CA GLU A 34 7.06 -6.06 -22.43
C GLU A 34 6.04 -7.20 -22.48
N GLN A 35 5.16 -7.29 -21.47
CA GLN A 35 4.07 -8.26 -21.42
C GLN A 35 2.78 -7.66 -21.97
N THR A 36 2.28 -8.19 -23.09
CA THR A 36 0.95 -7.85 -23.59
C THR A 36 -0.14 -8.42 -22.68
N LEU A 37 -1.07 -7.56 -22.26
CA LEU A 37 -2.23 -7.94 -21.48
C LEU A 37 -3.45 -8.16 -22.38
N LYS A 38 -4.30 -9.12 -21.99
CA LYS A 38 -5.60 -9.37 -22.59
C LYS A 38 -6.68 -8.81 -21.68
N THR A 39 -7.61 -8.07 -22.27
CA THR A 39 -8.80 -7.61 -21.57
C THR A 39 -9.78 -8.76 -21.40
N VAL A 40 -10.31 -8.89 -20.18
CA VAL A 40 -11.35 -9.85 -19.81
C VAL A 40 -12.67 -9.09 -19.78
N TYR A 41 -13.63 -9.55 -20.55
CA TYR A 41 -14.94 -8.94 -20.69
C TYR A 41 -16.02 -9.75 -19.97
N ARG A 42 -17.07 -9.06 -19.50
CA ARG A 42 -18.29 -9.69 -19.02
C ARG A 42 -18.97 -10.41 -20.19
N PRO A 43 -19.39 -11.68 -20.02
CA PRO A 43 -20.21 -12.34 -21.03
C PRO A 43 -21.58 -11.66 -21.12
N LEU A 44 -22.02 -11.41 -22.35
CA LEU A 44 -23.37 -10.92 -22.64
C LEU A 44 -24.36 -12.08 -22.66
N THR A 45 -25.61 -11.82 -22.28
CA THR A 45 -26.72 -12.74 -22.54
C THR A 45 -27.14 -12.69 -24.01
N PRO A 46 -27.87 -13.70 -24.52
CA PRO A 46 -28.39 -13.67 -25.88
C PRO A 46 -29.24 -12.41 -26.16
N GLU A 47 -30.05 -11.97 -25.20
CA GLU A 47 -30.88 -10.77 -25.33
C GLU A 47 -30.03 -9.49 -25.44
N GLU A 48 -28.97 -9.37 -24.63
CA GLU A 48 -28.03 -8.25 -24.69
C GLU A 48 -27.32 -8.19 -26.05
N ILE A 49 -26.97 -9.35 -26.64
CA ILE A 49 -26.38 -9.44 -27.98
C ILE A 49 -27.38 -8.98 -29.06
N GLU A 50 -28.63 -9.43 -28.98
CA GLU A 50 -29.68 -9.04 -29.94
C GLU A 50 -29.98 -7.53 -29.89
N GLN A 51 -29.84 -6.92 -28.72
CA GLN A 51 -29.99 -5.46 -28.52
C GLN A 51 -28.76 -4.66 -28.94
N GLY A 52 -27.67 -5.33 -29.35
CA GLY A 52 -26.43 -4.69 -29.76
C GLY A 52 -25.66 -4.07 -28.59
N GLU A 53 -25.78 -4.62 -27.39
CA GLU A 53 -25.00 -4.16 -26.23
C GLU A 53 -23.51 -4.51 -26.39
N GLU A 54 -22.65 -3.65 -25.84
CA GLU A 54 -21.21 -3.89 -25.79
C GLU A 54 -20.80 -4.50 -24.44
N PRO A 55 -19.90 -5.50 -24.42
CA PRO A 55 -19.51 -6.16 -23.18
C PRO A 55 -18.65 -5.26 -22.28
N GLU A 56 -18.97 -5.24 -20.98
CA GLU A 56 -18.20 -4.49 -19.97
C GLU A 56 -16.80 -5.10 -19.79
N ALA A 57 -15.75 -4.29 -19.88
CA ALA A 57 -14.40 -4.71 -19.52
C ALA A 57 -14.25 -4.83 -17.99
N LEU A 58 -13.84 -6.01 -17.50
CA LEU A 58 -13.79 -6.33 -16.06
C LEU A 58 -12.38 -6.35 -15.48
N ALA A 59 -11.41 -6.78 -16.29
CA ALA A 59 -10.03 -6.95 -15.86
C ALA A 59 -9.07 -6.97 -17.06
N GLU A 60 -7.79 -6.90 -16.74
CA GLU A 60 -6.70 -7.22 -17.66
C GLU A 60 -5.83 -8.31 -17.06
N GLY A 61 -5.21 -9.12 -17.92
CA GLY A 61 -4.36 -10.19 -17.46
C GLY A 61 -3.60 -10.92 -18.54
N PHE A 62 -2.78 -11.87 -18.11
CA PHE A 62 -2.07 -12.78 -19.00
C PHE A 62 -1.96 -14.15 -18.32
N GLY A 63 -1.74 -15.17 -19.15
CA GLY A 63 -1.53 -16.54 -18.69
C GLY A 63 -0.11 -16.99 -19.00
N TYR A 64 0.46 -17.80 -18.11
CA TYR A 64 1.72 -18.50 -18.33
C TYR A 64 1.61 -19.93 -17.82
N VAL A 65 2.56 -20.78 -18.23
CA VAL A 65 2.61 -22.18 -17.80
C VAL A 65 3.84 -22.37 -16.93
N GLU A 66 3.61 -22.81 -15.70
CA GLU A 66 4.66 -23.22 -14.77
C GLU A 66 4.85 -24.73 -14.86
N THR A 67 6.10 -25.19 -14.82
CA THR A 67 6.40 -26.63 -14.78
C THR A 67 6.91 -26.97 -13.38
N LEU A 68 6.15 -27.81 -12.68
CA LEU A 68 6.43 -28.27 -11.34
C LEU A 68 6.78 -29.75 -11.35
N GLU A 69 7.42 -30.23 -10.29
CA GLU A 69 7.55 -31.67 -10.03
C GLU A 69 6.53 -32.07 -8.97
N ASP A 70 5.69 -33.07 -9.26
CA ASP A 70 4.80 -33.71 -8.28
C ASP A 70 5.34 -35.11 -7.97
N VAL A 71 5.07 -35.61 -6.76
CA VAL A 71 5.44 -36.98 -6.36
C VAL A 71 4.16 -37.79 -6.21
N ILE A 72 3.92 -38.70 -7.14
CA ILE A 72 2.77 -39.60 -7.14
C ILE A 72 3.31 -41.02 -7.01
N ASP A 73 2.84 -41.76 -6.00
CA ASP A 73 3.27 -43.14 -5.71
C ASP A 73 4.80 -43.33 -5.61
N GLY A 74 5.52 -42.29 -5.19
CA GLY A 74 6.98 -42.30 -5.03
C GLY A 74 7.75 -41.94 -6.30
N GLU A 75 7.08 -41.73 -7.43
CA GLU A 75 7.68 -41.29 -8.69
C GLU A 75 7.55 -39.78 -8.87
N ARG A 76 8.62 -39.14 -9.37
CA ARG A 76 8.62 -37.73 -9.73
C ARG A 76 8.06 -37.57 -11.14
N ILE A 77 6.94 -36.86 -11.25
CA ILE A 77 6.26 -36.62 -12.52
C ILE A 77 6.21 -35.11 -12.78
N PRO A 78 6.60 -34.64 -13.98
CA PRO A 78 6.44 -33.24 -14.33
C PRO A 78 4.97 -32.89 -14.47
N CYS A 79 4.53 -31.85 -13.75
CA CYS A 79 3.20 -31.28 -13.81
C CYS A 79 3.28 -29.90 -14.47
N ARG A 80 2.46 -29.67 -15.51
CA ARG A 80 2.32 -28.35 -16.14
C ARG A 80 1.08 -27.67 -15.58
N GLU A 81 1.29 -26.58 -14.84
CA GLU A 81 0.22 -25.76 -14.27
C GLU A 81 0.04 -24.50 -15.13
N GLN A 82 -1.18 -24.25 -15.61
CA GLN A 82 -1.50 -22.96 -16.22
C GLN A 82 -1.90 -21.96 -15.15
N ARG A 83 -1.14 -20.86 -15.04
CA ARG A 83 -1.39 -19.78 -14.08
C ARG A 83 -1.90 -18.54 -14.81
N LEU A 84 -2.83 -17.85 -14.18
CA LEU A 84 -3.42 -16.61 -14.68
C LEU A 84 -3.10 -15.47 -13.73
N VAL A 85 -2.57 -14.38 -14.27
CA VAL A 85 -2.39 -13.11 -13.55
C VAL A 85 -3.50 -12.18 -14.00
N VAL A 86 -4.32 -11.72 -13.06
CA VAL A 86 -5.51 -10.90 -13.34
C VAL A 86 -5.52 -9.67 -12.46
N CYS A 87 -5.68 -8.50 -13.06
CA CYS A 87 -5.91 -7.22 -12.41
C CYS A 87 -7.35 -6.77 -12.70
N SER A 88 -8.25 -6.96 -11.73
CA SER A 88 -9.64 -6.49 -11.87
C SER A 88 -9.72 -4.98 -11.69
N PHE A 89 -10.39 -4.29 -12.61
CA PHE A 89 -10.51 -2.82 -12.56
C PHE A 89 -11.31 -2.35 -11.34
N LYS A 90 -12.42 -3.01 -11.02
CA LYS A 90 -13.24 -2.68 -9.84
C LYS A 90 -12.46 -2.88 -8.55
N TYR A 91 -11.70 -3.98 -8.46
CA TYR A 91 -10.88 -4.27 -7.29
C TYR A 91 -9.72 -3.29 -7.16
N ALA A 92 -8.98 -3.03 -8.25
CA ALA A 92 -7.87 -2.08 -8.28
C ALA A 92 -8.31 -0.67 -7.86
N LYS A 93 -9.43 -0.19 -8.40
CA LYS A 93 -10.01 1.11 -8.03
C LYS A 93 -10.34 1.18 -6.54
N ARG A 94 -10.99 0.14 -5.99
CA ARG A 94 -11.33 0.08 -4.57
C ARG A 94 -10.08 0.08 -3.68
N GLU A 95 -9.05 -0.70 -4.02
CA GLU A 95 -7.79 -0.73 -3.28
C GLU A 95 -7.09 0.63 -3.31
N GLN A 96 -7.10 1.31 -4.46
CA GLN A 96 -6.58 2.66 -4.60
C GLN A 96 -7.33 3.66 -3.70
N GLU A 97 -8.66 3.68 -3.74
CA GLU A 97 -9.48 4.57 -2.89
C GLU A 97 -9.23 4.34 -1.39
N VAL A 98 -9.05 3.07 -0.98
CA VAL A 98 -8.72 2.72 0.41
C VAL A 98 -7.33 3.22 0.79
N LEU A 99 -6.34 3.07 -0.10
CA LEU A 99 -4.99 3.59 0.11
C LEU A 99 -4.99 5.11 0.24
N ASP A 100 -5.68 5.81 -0.66
CA ASP A 100 -5.79 7.27 -0.66
C ASP A 100 -6.45 7.79 0.63
N ALA A 101 -7.55 7.15 1.04
CA ALA A 101 -8.22 7.48 2.30
C ALA A 101 -7.30 7.29 3.51
N ARG A 102 -6.48 6.22 3.50
CA ARG A 102 -5.50 5.95 4.56
C ARG A 102 -4.38 6.98 4.57
N ILE A 103 -3.83 7.34 3.42
CA ILE A 103 -2.80 8.40 3.29
C ILE A 103 -3.35 9.73 3.80
N LYS A 104 -4.55 10.13 3.36
CA LYS A 104 -5.21 11.36 3.82
C LYS A 104 -5.34 11.39 5.35
N LYS A 105 -5.87 10.33 5.94
CA LYS A 105 -6.03 10.21 7.39
C LYS A 105 -4.70 10.31 8.14
N VAL A 106 -3.64 9.70 7.61
CA VAL A 106 -2.29 9.77 8.19
C VAL A 106 -1.76 11.20 8.15
N ARG A 107 -1.90 11.90 7.02
CA ARG A 107 -1.44 13.29 6.87
C ARG A 107 -2.18 14.23 7.82
N GLU A 108 -3.50 14.06 7.95
CA GLU A 108 -4.31 14.80 8.92
C GLU A 108 -3.86 14.53 10.36
N ALA A 109 -3.59 13.28 10.72
CA ALA A 109 -3.09 12.91 12.04
C ALA A 109 -1.70 13.50 12.34
N ILE A 110 -0.81 13.55 11.34
CA ILE A 110 0.51 14.20 11.47
C ILE A 110 0.34 15.71 11.63
N ALA A 111 -0.53 16.34 10.83
CA ALA A 111 -0.80 17.77 10.95
C ALA A 111 -1.39 18.14 12.32
N GLU A 112 -2.21 17.27 12.91
CA GLU A 112 -2.76 17.47 14.26
C GLU A 112 -1.68 17.49 15.36
N LEU A 113 -0.52 16.86 15.16
CA LEU A 113 0.61 16.94 16.09
C LEU A 113 1.18 18.36 16.19
N ASN A 114 0.99 19.20 15.17
CA ASN A 114 1.39 20.60 15.20
C ASN A 114 0.44 21.48 16.02
N ILE A 115 -0.79 21.03 16.29
CA ILE A 115 -1.81 21.82 16.99
C ILE A 115 -1.47 21.87 18.49
N ARG A 116 -1.16 23.08 18.98
CA ARG A 116 -0.79 23.36 20.38
C ARG A 116 -1.90 24.12 21.10
N GLY A 117 -2.06 23.87 22.40
CA GLY A 117 -3.07 24.56 23.22
C GLY A 117 -2.81 24.42 24.71
N ARG A 118 -3.60 25.11 25.54
CA ARG A 118 -3.41 25.20 27.01
C ARG A 118 -3.35 23.84 27.72
N LYS A 119 -3.93 22.79 27.13
CA LYS A 119 -3.93 21.40 27.65
C LYS A 119 -3.10 20.42 26.81
N ARG A 120 -2.51 20.84 25.68
CA ARG A 120 -1.64 19.98 24.85
C ARG A 120 -0.19 20.32 25.16
N LYS A 121 0.54 19.37 25.74
CA LYS A 121 1.96 19.49 26.06
C LYS A 121 2.74 19.79 24.78
N VAL A 122 3.70 20.70 24.84
CA VAL A 122 4.65 20.90 23.74
C VAL A 122 5.58 19.70 23.74
N SER A 123 5.49 18.86 22.71
CA SER A 123 6.46 17.80 22.48
C SER A 123 7.79 18.39 22.05
N ASP A 124 8.88 17.83 22.59
CA ASP A 124 10.20 18.06 22.02
C ASP A 124 10.32 17.33 20.67
N ALA A 125 11.45 17.53 20.00
CA ALA A 125 11.67 17.00 18.65
C ALA A 125 11.62 15.46 18.61
N ASP A 126 12.09 14.78 19.66
CA ASP A 126 12.18 13.32 19.70
C ASP A 126 10.82 12.69 20.06
N GLU A 127 10.08 13.29 21.00
CA GLU A 127 8.68 12.94 21.26
C GLU A 127 7.83 13.09 19.98
N LEU A 128 8.04 14.16 19.20
CA LEU A 128 7.32 14.39 17.95
C LEU A 128 7.66 13.36 16.88
N ARG A 129 8.95 13.05 16.67
CA ARG A 129 9.39 12.01 15.72
C ARG A 129 8.82 10.65 16.08
N ALA A 130 8.89 10.25 17.36
CA ALA A 130 8.34 8.98 17.81
C ALA A 130 6.82 8.89 17.60
N ALA A 131 6.09 10.00 17.76
CA ALA A 131 4.66 10.06 17.49
C ALA A 131 4.34 9.89 15.99
N VAL A 132 5.10 10.55 15.12
CA VAL A 132 4.97 10.40 13.66
C VAL A 132 5.28 8.97 13.22
N ASP A 133 6.41 8.41 13.66
CA ASP A 133 6.79 7.03 13.34
C ASP A 133 5.72 6.02 13.75
N LYS A 134 5.10 6.23 14.92
CA LYS A 134 3.98 5.40 15.39
C LYS A 134 2.77 5.52 14.47
N ILE A 135 2.45 6.72 13.97
CA ILE A 135 1.36 6.92 13.01
C ILE A 135 1.67 6.21 11.70
N LEU A 136 2.87 6.39 11.14
CA LEU A 136 3.29 5.78 9.87
C LEU A 136 3.24 4.25 9.96
N ARG A 137 3.87 3.66 10.99
CA ARG A 137 3.90 2.20 11.20
C ARG A 137 2.54 1.57 11.42
N LYS A 138 1.69 2.22 12.23
CA LYS A 138 0.34 1.73 12.49
C LYS A 138 -0.49 1.62 11.21
N ASN A 139 -0.24 2.52 10.26
CA ASN A 139 -0.99 2.59 9.01
C ASN A 139 -0.28 1.92 7.83
N LYS A 140 0.93 1.37 8.01
CA LYS A 140 1.72 0.69 6.97
C LYS A 140 1.96 1.57 5.72
N VAL A 141 2.37 2.81 5.95
CA VAL A 141 2.62 3.81 4.88
C VAL A 141 4.02 4.43 4.98
N GLU A 142 4.94 3.77 5.67
CA GLU A 142 6.31 4.26 5.90
C GLU A 142 7.09 4.47 4.59
N SER A 143 6.81 3.67 3.56
CA SER A 143 7.44 3.79 2.24
C SER A 143 6.69 4.71 1.28
N ILE A 144 5.57 5.32 1.72
CA ILE A 144 4.67 6.10 0.87
C ILE A 144 4.60 7.55 1.34
N VAL A 145 4.56 7.78 2.66
CA VAL A 145 4.45 9.12 3.26
C VAL A 145 5.77 9.50 3.91
N THR A 146 6.34 10.62 3.46
CA THR A 146 7.55 11.21 4.02
C THR A 146 7.19 12.33 4.99
N ALA A 147 7.89 12.39 6.13
CA ALA A 147 7.71 13.43 7.14
C ALA A 147 8.96 14.33 7.24
N ASN A 148 8.74 15.63 7.08
CA ASN A 148 9.78 16.66 7.14
C ASN A 148 9.65 17.46 8.44
N TYR A 149 10.76 17.67 9.16
CA TYR A 149 10.76 18.35 10.45
C TYR A 149 11.50 19.68 10.37
N HIS A 150 10.87 20.73 10.88
CA HIS A 150 11.46 22.06 10.99
C HIS A 150 11.55 22.49 12.45
N THR A 151 12.71 22.99 12.89
CA THR A 151 12.91 23.45 14.29
C THR A 151 13.33 24.90 14.32
N GLU A 152 12.51 25.75 14.94
CA GLU A 152 12.86 27.14 15.24
C GLU A 152 13.28 27.28 16.70
N THR A 153 14.41 27.93 16.94
CA THR A 153 14.87 28.26 18.30
C THR A 153 14.85 29.76 18.51
N ARG A 154 14.23 30.21 19.62
CA ARG A 154 14.16 31.62 20.00
C ARG A 154 14.69 31.83 21.40
N ILE A 155 15.49 32.88 21.56
CA ILE A 155 16.02 33.30 22.84
C ILE A 155 15.06 34.32 23.47
N ILE A 156 14.52 34.01 24.64
CA ILE A 156 13.59 34.87 25.38
C ILE A 156 14.29 35.41 26.62
N ARG A 157 14.41 36.73 26.72
CA ARG A 157 14.83 37.39 27.95
C ARG A 157 13.65 37.47 28.92
N LYS A 158 13.75 36.79 30.05
CA LYS A 158 12.76 36.89 31.13
C LYS A 158 13.20 37.94 32.13
N ARG A 159 12.33 38.92 32.38
CA ARG A 159 12.51 39.93 33.43
C ARG A 159 12.48 39.30 34.83
N VAL A 160 13.00 40.03 35.80
CA VAL A 160 12.85 39.72 37.22
C VAL A 160 11.37 39.61 37.56
N TYR A 161 10.98 38.56 38.30
CA TYR A 161 9.61 38.39 38.79
C TYR A 161 9.61 37.76 40.17
N LYS A 162 9.14 38.51 41.17
CA LYS A 162 9.29 38.18 42.60
C LYS A 162 10.77 37.89 42.89
N GLU A 163 11.08 36.76 43.52
CA GLU A 163 12.44 36.35 43.86
C GLU A 163 13.23 35.72 42.70
N ARG A 164 12.65 35.63 41.49
CA ARG A 164 13.33 35.03 40.34
C ARG A 164 14.13 36.10 39.58
N PRO A 165 15.47 35.99 39.50
CA PRO A 165 16.31 36.94 38.78
C PRO A 165 16.05 36.87 37.27
N ALA A 166 16.46 37.94 36.57
CA ALA A 166 16.39 37.97 35.12
C ALA A 166 17.24 36.84 34.54
N ARG A 167 16.70 36.13 33.55
CA ARG A 167 17.41 35.04 32.88
C ARG A 167 17.06 34.97 31.41
N THR A 168 18.01 34.52 30.63
CA THR A 168 17.81 34.16 29.23
C THR A 168 17.33 32.73 29.16
N VAL A 169 16.24 32.48 28.45
CA VAL A 169 15.67 31.14 28.24
C VAL A 169 15.62 30.88 26.75
N GLU A 170 16.30 29.83 26.32
CA GLU A 170 16.15 29.28 24.97
C GLU A 170 14.84 28.49 24.88
N LYS A 171 14.06 28.76 23.84
CA LYS A 171 12.79 28.08 23.58
C LYS A 171 12.79 27.59 22.14
N SER A 172 12.85 26.28 21.98
CA SER A 172 12.80 25.62 20.69
C SER A 172 11.38 25.12 20.38
N GLN A 173 11.02 25.14 19.10
CA GLN A 173 9.74 24.69 18.59
C GLN A 173 9.97 23.90 17.31
N THR A 174 9.62 22.62 17.35
CA THR A 174 9.61 21.75 16.18
C THR A 174 8.20 21.59 15.62
N THR A 175 8.06 21.65 14.30
CA THR A 175 6.85 21.34 13.53
C THR A 175 7.15 20.27 12.48
N VAL A 176 6.13 19.54 12.06
CA VAL A 176 6.25 18.46 11.07
C VAL A 176 5.31 18.69 9.89
N GLU A 177 5.78 18.45 8.68
CA GLU A 177 4.99 18.44 7.46
C GLU A 177 5.03 17.06 6.83
N SER A 178 3.98 16.69 6.08
CA SER A 178 3.89 15.36 5.45
C SER A 178 3.52 15.45 3.98
N GLU A 179 4.25 14.69 3.18
CA GLU A 179 4.14 14.60 1.73
C GLU A 179 3.94 13.14 1.32
N ALA A 180 3.10 12.91 0.32
CA ALA A 180 2.97 11.59 -0.31
C ALA A 180 3.96 11.51 -1.48
N SER A 181 4.60 10.37 -1.63
CA SER A 181 5.58 10.10 -2.70
C SER A 181 4.92 9.89 -4.05
#